data_AF-A0AAQ0H2B8-F1
#
_entry.id   AF-A0AAQ0H2B8-F1
#
_cell.length_a   1.000
_cell.length_b   1.000
_cell.length_c   1.000
_cell.angle_alpha   90.00
_cell.angle_beta   90.00
_cell.angle_gamma   90.00
#
_symmetry.space_group_name_H-M   'P 1'
#
loop_
_entity.id
_entity.type
_entity.pdbx_description
1 polymer ?
#
loop_
_entity_poly.entity_id
_entity_poly.type
_entity_poly.pdbx_seq_one_letter_code
_entity_poly.pdbx_strand_id
1 'polypeptide(L)' 'MVHLRELSELQRHPHEWHRRGMRHPDEIDALVHHRTIGDVPQEPSYGDFFRAV' A
#
# COMPACT_ATOMS: atom_id res chain seq x y z
N MET A 1 -1.09 17.09 1.08
CA MET A 1 -1.17 16.16 2.23
C MET A 1 -2.61 15.70 2.38
N VAL A 2 -2.91 14.43 2.12
CA VAL A 2 -4.26 13.86 2.36
C VAL A 2 -4.39 13.62 3.87
N HIS A 3 -5.46 14.14 4.48
CA HIS A 3 -5.70 14.00 5.92
C HIS A 3 -6.28 12.60 6.22
N LEU A 4 -5.92 12.00 7.37
CA LEU A 4 -6.39 10.66 7.76
C LEU A 4 -7.94 10.53 7.79
N ARG A 5 -8.66 11.63 8.08
CA ARG A 5 -10.12 11.69 8.01
C ARG A 5 -10.66 11.50 6.60
N GLU A 6 -10.02 12.11 5.61
CA GLU A 6 -10.40 11.99 4.19
C GLU A 6 -10.26 10.56 3.67
N LEU A 7 -9.20 9.86 4.11
CA LEU A 7 -8.99 8.45 3.74
C LEU A 7 -10.06 7.53 4.34
N SER A 8 -10.47 7.80 5.58
CA SER A 8 -11.50 7.02 6.26
C SER A 8 -12.87 7.18 5.61
N GLU A 9 -13.16 8.36 5.06
CA GLU A 9 -14.38 8.63 4.30
C GLU A 9 -14.32 8.00 2.90
N LEU A 10 -13.17 8.07 2.23
CA LEU A 10 -12.95 7.42 0.94
C LEU A 10 -13.12 5.90 1.02
N GLN A 11 -12.70 5.26 2.11
CA GLN A 11 -12.91 3.82 2.33
C GLN A 11 -14.40 3.43 2.35
N ARG A 12 -15.30 4.33 2.80
CA ARG A 12 -16.75 4.07 2.84
C ARG A 12 -17.41 4.24 1.48
N HIS A 13 -16.76 4.92 0.54
CA HIS A 13 -17.28 5.21 -0.79
C HIS A 13 -16.28 4.76 -1.88
N PRO A 14 -16.20 3.46 -2.18
CA PRO A 14 -15.22 2.89 -3.12
C PRO A 14 -15.15 3.57 -4.50
N HIS A 15 -16.29 4.03 -5.03
CA HIS A 15 -16.36 4.70 -6.33
C HIS A 15 -15.66 6.08 -6.37
N GLU A 16 -15.48 6.73 -5.21
CA GLU A 16 -14.79 8.02 -5.11
C GLU A 16 -13.30 7.91 -5.42
N TRP A 17 -12.70 6.74 -5.22
CA TRP A 17 -11.30 6.49 -5.58
C TRP A 17 -11.09 6.68 -7.09
N HIS A 18 -11.89 5.97 -7.90
CA HIS A 18 -11.80 6.06 -9.35
C HIS A 18 -12.17 7.44 -9.88
N ARG A 19 -13.20 8.08 -9.31
CA ARG A 19 -13.57 9.46 -9.66
C ARG A 19 -12.41 10.43 -9.48
N ARG A 20 -11.58 10.22 -8.46
CA ARG A 20 -10.38 11.03 -8.15
C ARG A 20 -9.13 10.57 -8.91
N GLY A 21 -9.26 9.63 -9.85
CA GLY A 21 -8.14 9.07 -10.62
C GLY A 21 -7.25 8.12 -9.81
N MET A 22 -7.69 7.66 -8.64
CA MET A 22 -6.99 6.72 -7.78
C MET A 22 -7.52 5.29 -7.98
N ARG A 23 -6.69 4.28 -7.69
CA ARG A 23 -7.12 2.88 -7.62
C ARG A 23 -7.70 2.57 -6.24
N HIS A 24 -8.68 1.68 -6.20
CA HIS A 24 -9.25 1.21 -4.94
C HIS A 24 -8.20 0.44 -4.13
N PRO A 25 -8.19 0.50 -2.78
CA PRO A 25 -7.24 -0.24 -1.95
C PRO A 25 -7.13 -1.73 -2.28
N ASP A 26 -8.25 -2.40 -2.57
CA ASP A 26 -8.25 -3.82 -2.93
C ASP A 26 -7.52 -4.10 -4.24
N GLU A 27 -7.59 -3.18 -5.21
CA GLU A 27 -6.84 -3.32 -6.47
C GLU A 27 -5.34 -3.11 -6.25
N ILE A 28 -4.98 -2.24 -5.30
CA ILE A 28 -3.59 -2.03 -4.89
C ILE A 28 -3.08 -3.29 -4.18
N ASP A 29 -3.86 -3.85 -3.27
CA ASP A 29 -3.50 -5.08 -2.55
C ASP A 29 -3.31 -6.26 -3.50
N ALA A 30 -4.24 -6.46 -4.44
CA ALA A 30 -4.12 -7.48 -5.48
C ALA A 30 -2.86 -7.27 -6.35
N LEU A 31 -2.53 -6.02 -6.68
CA LEU A 31 -1.34 -5.67 -7.45
C LEU A 31 -0.03 -5.91 -6.67
N VAL A 32 -0.01 -5.56 -5.38
CA VAL A 32 1.11 -5.85 -4.49
C VAL A 32 1.29 -7.35 -4.40
N HIS A 33 0.24 -8.08 -4.03
CA HIS A 33 0.23 -9.53 -3.91
C HIS A 33 0.75 -10.20 -5.19
N HIS A 34 0.22 -9.85 -6.36
CA HIS A 34 0.70 -10.38 -7.64
C HIS A 34 2.20 -10.12 -7.88
N ARG A 35 2.72 -8.97 -7.47
CA ARG A 35 4.14 -8.64 -7.64
C ARG A 35 5.05 -9.31 -6.61
N THR A 36 4.53 -9.60 -5.42
CA THR A 36 5.34 -10.06 -4.28
C THR A 36 5.25 -11.56 -4.00
N ILE A 37 4.32 -12.30 -4.61
CA ILE A 37 4.23 -13.77 -4.45
C ILE A 37 5.43 -14.55 -5.04
N GLY A 38 6.32 -13.90 -5.79
CA GLY A 38 7.56 -14.53 -6.26
C GLY A 38 8.60 -14.73 -5.15
N ASP A 39 9.64 -15.52 -5.47
CA ASP A 39 10.85 -15.72 -4.65
C ASP A 39 11.70 -14.43 -4.61
N VAL A 40 11.12 -13.36 -4.04
CA VAL A 40 11.83 -12.10 -3.84
C VAL A 40 12.87 -12.35 -2.75
N PRO A 41 14.17 -12.24 -3.07
CA PRO A 41 15.21 -12.41 -2.07
C PRO A 41 14.92 -11.45 -0.91
N GLN A 42 15.05 -11.94 0.32
CA GLN A 42 14.88 -11.09 1.48
C GLN A 42 15.97 -10.01 1.48
N GLU A 43 15.60 -8.79 1.09
CA GLU A 43 16.52 -7.66 1.11
C GLU A 43 16.71 -7.17 2.55
N PRO A 44 17.94 -6.78 2.93
CA PRO A 44 18.18 -6.15 4.22
C PRO A 44 17.33 -4.88 4.32
N SER A 45 16.55 -4.80 5.39
CA SER A 45 15.70 -3.67 5.69
C SER A 45 16.51 -2.55 6.34
N TYR A 46 15.93 -1.35 6.37
CA TYR A 46 16.52 -0.23 7.12
C TYR A 46 16.71 -0.55 8.61
N GLY A 47 15.91 -1.46 9.17
CA GLY A 47 16.05 -1.91 10.55
C GLY A 47 17.31 -2.74 10.81
N ASP A 48 17.86 -3.40 9.78
CA ASP A 48 19.04 -4.26 9.93
C ASP A 48 20.32 -3.44 10.16
N PHE A 49 20.34 -2.16 9.77
CA PHE A 49 21.44 -1.23 10.10
C PHE A 49 21.71 -1.10 11.60
N PHE A 50 20.67 -1.18 12.43
CA PHE A 50 20.80 -1.01 13.88
C PHE A 50 21.06 -2.31 14.65
N ARG A 51 21.00 -3.46 13.95
CA ARG A 51 21.24 -4.79 14.54
C ARG A 51 22.69 -5.26 14.43
N ALA A 52 23.53 -4.56 13.66
CA ALA A 52 24.92 -4.90 13.42
C ALA A 52 25.88 -4.51 14.59
N VAL A 53 25.37 -4.42 15.82
CA VAL A 53 26.12 -3.99 17.03
C VAL A 53 26.11 -5.09 18.07
#